data_AF-A0A2X4WE87-F1
#
_entry.id   AF-A0A2X4WE87-F1
#
_cell.length_a   1.000
_cell.length_b   1.000
_cell.length_c   1.000
_cell.angle_alpha   90.00
_cell.angle_beta   90.00
_cell.angle_gamma   90.00
#
_symmetry.space_group_name_H-M   'P 1'
#
loop_
_entity.id
_entity.type
_entity.pdbx_description
1 polymer ?
#
loop_
_entity_poly.entity_id
_entity_poly.type
_entity_poly.pdbx_seq_one_letter_code
_entity_poly.pdbx_strand_id
1 'polypeptide(L)'
;MASYLNDHLCPQLIGRDAHRIEDIWQFFYKGAYWRRGPVTMSAISAVDMALWDIKAKAANMPLYQLLGGASREGVMVYCHTTGHTIDDVLEDYARHKEQGFKAIRVQCGVPGMKTTYGMAKGKGLAYEPATKGQWPEEQLWSTEKYLDFTPKLFDAVRNTFGF
;
A
#
# COMPACT_ATOMS: atom_id res chain seq x y z
N MET A 1 -4.04 -5.91 16.14
CA MET A 1 -3.30 -6.79 15.21
C MET A 1 -2.35 -7.72 15.97
N ALA A 2 -1.31 -7.21 16.65
CA ALA A 2 -0.34 -8.04 17.38
C ALA A 2 -0.98 -9.00 18.43
N SER A 3 -1.88 -8.49 19.27
CA SER A 3 -2.62 -9.32 20.24
C SER A 3 -3.46 -10.42 19.56
N TYR A 4 -4.16 -10.09 18.47
CA TYR A 4 -4.96 -11.09 17.74
C TYR A 4 -4.13 -12.26 17.20
N LEU A 5 -2.90 -11.98 16.75
CA LEU A 5 -1.95 -13.00 16.35
C LEU A 5 -1.45 -13.81 17.56
N ASN A 6 -0.85 -13.14 18.54
CA ASN A 6 -0.16 -13.79 19.66
C ASN A 6 -1.10 -14.55 20.59
N ASP A 7 -2.25 -13.96 20.91
CA ASP A 7 -3.14 -14.44 21.96
C ASP A 7 -4.20 -15.41 21.42
N HIS A 8 -4.46 -15.41 20.10
CA HIS A 8 -5.56 -16.19 19.51
C HIS A 8 -5.13 -17.11 18.36
N LEU A 9 -4.32 -16.66 17.40
CA LEU A 9 -3.96 -17.49 16.24
C LEU A 9 -2.75 -18.39 16.51
N CYS A 10 -1.64 -17.82 16.99
CA CYS A 10 -0.38 -18.54 17.19
C CYS A 10 -0.51 -19.78 18.08
N PRO A 11 -1.22 -19.76 19.23
CA PRO A 11 -1.40 -20.95 20.06
C PRO A 11 -2.12 -22.09 19.32
N GLN A 12 -3.04 -21.75 18.42
CA GLN A 12 -3.80 -22.72 17.64
C GLN A 12 -3.04 -23.27 16.42
N LEU A 13 -1.91 -22.64 16.06
CA LEU A 13 -1.03 -23.11 14.98
C LEU A 13 -0.05 -24.19 15.44
N ILE A 14 0.30 -24.23 16.73
CA ILE A 14 1.27 -25.18 17.26
C ILE A 14 0.74 -26.62 17.09
N GLY A 15 1.56 -27.49 16.52
CA GLY A 15 1.22 -28.88 16.23
C GLY A 15 0.41 -29.09 14.95
N ARG A 16 0.07 -28.04 14.20
CA ARG A 16 -0.56 -28.18 12.87
C ARG A 16 0.48 -28.45 11.79
N ASP A 17 0.05 -29.20 10.77
CA ASP A 17 0.83 -29.38 9.55
C ASP A 17 0.81 -28.09 8.70
N ALA A 18 1.96 -27.45 8.57
CA ALA A 18 2.15 -26.23 7.79
C ALA A 18 1.88 -26.40 6.28
N HIS A 19 1.85 -27.63 5.75
CA HIS A 19 1.54 -27.87 4.35
C HIS A 19 0.06 -27.68 4.01
N ARG A 20 -0.84 -27.71 5.01
CA ARG A 20 -2.29 -27.58 4.86
C ARG A 20 -2.76 -26.12 4.84
N ILE A 21 -2.16 -25.29 3.99
CA ILE A 21 -2.41 -23.83 3.90
C ILE A 21 -3.90 -23.52 3.78
N GLU A 22 -4.60 -24.14 2.82
CA GLU A 22 -6.02 -23.88 2.58
C GLU A 22 -6.89 -24.27 3.80
N ASP A 23 -6.60 -25.39 4.45
CA ASP A 23 -7.32 -25.81 5.67
C ASP A 23 -7.12 -24.80 6.80
N ILE A 24 -5.89 -24.36 7.03
CA ILE A 24 -5.56 -23.37 8.06
C ILE A 24 -6.23 -22.02 7.76
N TRP A 25 -6.22 -21.58 6.50
CA TRP A 25 -6.88 -20.35 6.09
C TRP A 25 -8.40 -20.42 6.33
N GLN A 26 -9.05 -21.50 5.90
CA GLN A 26 -10.48 -21.71 6.11
C GLN A 26 -10.82 -21.85 7.59
N PHE A 27 -9.98 -22.53 8.37
CA PHE A 27 -10.12 -22.68 9.82
C PHE A 27 -10.12 -21.32 10.51
N PHE A 28 -9.16 -20.44 10.25
CA PHE A 28 -9.15 -19.12 10.88
C PHE A 28 -10.22 -18.17 10.33
N TYR A 29 -10.51 -18.22 9.03
CA TYR A 29 -11.50 -17.34 8.43
C TYR A 29 -12.94 -17.69 8.87
N LYS A 30 -13.32 -18.97 8.83
CA LYS A 30 -14.67 -19.43 9.19
C LYS A 30 -14.80 -19.72 10.68
N GLY A 31 -13.76 -20.27 11.30
CA GLY A 31 -13.74 -20.69 12.71
C GLY A 31 -13.68 -19.53 13.70
N ALA A 32 -13.25 -18.33 13.27
CA ALA A 32 -13.36 -17.12 14.07
C ALA A 32 -14.82 -16.71 14.37
N TYR A 33 -15.81 -17.33 13.71
CA TYR A 33 -17.24 -16.99 13.71
C TYR A 33 -17.53 -15.59 13.14
N TRP A 34 -16.89 -14.55 13.68
CA TRP A 34 -16.88 -13.18 13.19
C TRP A 34 -15.90 -13.03 12.02
N ARG A 35 -16.42 -12.88 10.81
CA ARG A 35 -15.64 -12.90 9.57
C ARG A 35 -15.27 -11.50 9.10
N ARG A 36 -14.21 -11.43 8.29
CA ARG A 36 -13.71 -10.20 7.64
C ARG A 36 -13.16 -9.21 8.68
N GLY A 37 -13.09 -7.93 8.31
CA GLY A 37 -12.60 -6.86 9.17
C GLY A 37 -11.07 -6.71 9.11
N PRO A 38 -10.56 -5.49 9.32
CA PRO A 38 -9.15 -5.19 9.11
C PRO A 38 -8.24 -5.96 10.07
N VAL A 39 -8.61 -6.06 11.35
CA VAL A 39 -7.77 -6.74 12.35
C VAL A 39 -7.69 -8.24 12.07
N THR A 40 -8.82 -8.91 11.88
CA THR A 40 -8.89 -10.36 11.63
C THR A 40 -8.22 -10.72 10.31
N MET A 41 -8.53 -10.00 9.22
CA MET A 41 -7.95 -10.32 7.91
C MET A 41 -6.46 -10.05 7.86
N SER A 42 -5.96 -8.97 8.48
CA SER A 42 -4.51 -8.77 8.57
C SER A 42 -3.83 -9.91 9.31
N ALA A 43 -4.42 -10.42 10.41
CA ALA A 43 -3.87 -11.54 11.18
C ALA A 43 -3.84 -12.85 10.36
N ILE A 44 -4.93 -13.16 9.66
CA ILE A 44 -4.99 -14.32 8.76
C ILE A 44 -3.98 -14.19 7.63
N SER A 45 -3.86 -13.01 7.01
CA SER A 45 -2.89 -12.76 5.94
C SER A 45 -1.44 -12.93 6.39
N ALA A 46 -1.09 -12.55 7.62
CA ALA A 46 0.25 -12.75 8.17
C ALA A 46 0.60 -14.24 8.28
N VAL A 47 -0.35 -15.07 8.73
CA VAL A 47 -0.19 -16.52 8.79
C VAL A 47 -0.08 -17.14 7.39
N ASP A 48 -1.00 -16.80 6.49
CA ASP A 48 -1.02 -17.33 5.12
C ASP A 48 0.28 -17.03 4.36
N MET A 49 0.76 -15.80 4.44
CA MET A 49 2.01 -15.38 3.81
C MET A 49 3.22 -16.16 4.35
N ALA A 50 3.29 -16.37 5.67
CA ALA A 50 4.35 -17.16 6.28
C ALA A 50 4.29 -18.64 5.87
N LEU A 51 3.09 -19.22 5.75
CA LEU A 51 2.93 -20.60 5.29
C LEU A 51 3.33 -20.78 3.82
N TRP A 52 3.02 -19.82 2.95
CA TRP A 52 3.47 -19.82 1.56
C TRP A 52 4.99 -19.66 1.44
N ASP A 53 5.61 -18.83 2.28
CA ASP A 53 7.07 -18.72 2.37
C ASP A 53 7.72 -20.04 2.82
N ILE A 54 7.17 -20.71 3.85
CA ILE A 54 7.62 -22.04 4.28
C ILE A 54 7.48 -23.05 3.14
N LYS A 55 6.34 -23.08 2.43
CA LYS A 55 6.11 -24.01 1.33
C LYS A 55 7.08 -23.78 0.17
N ALA A 56 7.36 -22.52 -0.16
CA ALA A 56 8.32 -22.15 -1.20
C ALA A 56 9.75 -22.56 -0.82
N LYS A 57 10.17 -22.29 0.42
CA LYS A 57 11.46 -22.74 0.98
C LYS A 57 11.58 -24.26 0.99
N ALA A 58 10.55 -24.98 1.39
CA ALA A 58 10.52 -26.45 1.37
C ALA A 58 10.63 -27.04 -0.04
N ALA A 59 10.05 -26.37 -1.05
CA ALA A 59 10.18 -26.74 -2.45
C ALA A 59 11.50 -26.28 -3.09
N ASN A 60 12.34 -25.51 -2.37
CA ASN A 60 13.52 -24.84 -2.89
C ASN A 60 13.23 -24.05 -4.19
N MET A 61 12.10 -23.36 -4.22
CA MET A 61 11.63 -22.58 -5.36
C MET A 61 11.25 -21.17 -4.91
N PRO A 62 11.48 -20.14 -5.75
CA PRO A 62 10.89 -18.84 -5.47
C PRO A 62 9.36 -18.94 -5.54
N LEU A 63 8.64 -18.23 -4.67
CA LEU A 63 7.18 -18.38 -4.51
C LEU A 63 6.40 -18.29 -5.83
N TYR A 64 6.78 -17.37 -6.73
CA TYR A 64 6.09 -17.20 -8.01
C TYR A 64 6.14 -18.46 -8.90
N GLN A 65 7.13 -19.35 -8.75
CA GLN A 65 7.17 -20.63 -9.47
C GLN A 65 6.08 -21.57 -8.97
N LEU A 66 5.84 -21.62 -7.66
CA LEU A 66 4.73 -22.39 -7.10
C LEU A 66 3.37 -21.83 -7.51
N LEU A 67 3.28 -20.52 -7.77
CA LEU A 67 2.06 -19.85 -8.22
C LEU A 67 1.77 -20.03 -9.73
N GLY A 68 2.62 -20.77 -10.46
CA GLY A 68 2.42 -21.05 -11.89
C GLY A 68 3.51 -20.52 -12.82
N GLY A 69 4.61 -19.99 -12.27
CA GLY A 69 5.74 -19.51 -13.06
C GLY A 69 5.60 -18.05 -13.51
N ALA A 70 6.65 -17.55 -14.16
CA ALA A 70 6.70 -16.17 -14.62
C ALA A 70 5.79 -15.98 -15.84
N SER A 71 4.85 -15.03 -15.77
CA SER A 71 4.06 -14.57 -16.93
C SER A 71 4.63 -13.30 -17.57
N ARG A 72 5.77 -12.81 -17.08
CA ARG A 72 6.46 -11.58 -17.50
C ARG A 72 7.89 -11.56 -16.97
N GLU A 73 8.77 -10.82 -17.63
CA GLU A 73 10.20 -10.67 -17.24
C GLU A 73 10.42 -9.70 -16.06
N GLY A 74 9.44 -8.84 -15.76
CA GLY A 74 9.51 -7.87 -14.68
C GLY A 74 8.15 -7.24 -14.39
N VAL A 75 8.01 -6.62 -13.22
CA VAL A 75 6.78 -5.94 -12.80
C VAL A 75 7.03 -4.44 -12.86
N MET A 76 6.26 -3.73 -13.69
CA MET A 76 6.29 -2.27 -13.71
C MET A 76 5.80 -1.73 -12.36
N VAL A 77 6.63 -0.90 -11.73
CA VAL A 77 6.30 -0.21 -10.47
C VAL A 77 5.95 1.24 -10.74
N TYR A 78 5.23 1.85 -9.79
CA TYR A 78 4.94 3.28 -9.80
C TYR A 78 5.48 3.93 -8.52
N CYS A 79 5.85 5.20 -8.62
CA CYS A 79 6.21 6.03 -7.48
C CYS A 79 5.17 7.11 -7.24
N HIS A 80 5.31 7.85 -6.14
CA HIS A 80 4.44 8.97 -5.80
C HIS A 80 5.23 10.27 -5.90
N THR A 81 4.68 11.26 -6.59
CA THR A 81 5.14 12.64 -6.48
C THR A 81 4.25 13.42 -5.54
N THR A 82 4.86 14.32 -4.78
CA THR A 82 4.16 15.14 -3.79
C THR A 82 4.77 16.54 -3.73
N GLY A 83 3.94 17.56 -3.59
CA GLY A 83 4.37 18.96 -3.47
C GLY A 83 3.26 19.89 -2.98
N HIS A 84 3.62 20.97 -2.30
CA HIS A 84 2.63 21.94 -1.83
C HIS A 84 2.11 22.84 -2.96
N THR A 85 2.91 22.98 -4.02
CA THR A 85 2.59 23.73 -5.24
C THR A 85 2.75 22.86 -6.49
N ILE A 86 2.20 23.32 -7.61
CA ILE A 86 2.39 22.63 -8.90
C ILE A 86 3.87 22.55 -9.25
N ASP A 87 4.64 23.62 -9.04
CA ASP A 87 6.07 23.65 -9.35
C ASP A 87 6.86 22.61 -8.54
N ASP A 88 6.59 22.49 -7.23
CA ASP A 88 7.20 21.44 -6.39
C ASP A 88 6.92 20.04 -6.98
N VAL A 89 5.70 19.82 -7.46
CA VAL A 89 5.32 18.53 -8.06
C VAL A 89 6.01 18.29 -9.40
N LEU A 90 6.18 19.33 -10.23
CA LEU A 90 6.89 19.21 -11.50
C LEU A 90 8.36 18.86 -11.26
N GLU A 91 9.02 19.52 -10.31
CA GLU A 91 10.40 19.20 -9.91
C GLU A 91 10.50 17.74 -9.42
N ASP A 92 9.59 17.33 -8.54
CA ASP A 92 9.58 15.98 -7.97
C ASP A 92 9.28 14.90 -9.04
N TYR A 93 8.42 15.23 -10.01
CA TYR A 93 8.11 14.39 -11.15
C TYR A 93 9.31 14.23 -12.08
N ALA A 94 10.02 15.32 -12.39
CA ALA A 94 11.24 15.27 -13.20
C ALA A 94 12.26 14.30 -12.58
N ARG A 95 12.48 14.40 -11.26
CA ARG A 95 13.40 13.51 -10.53
C ARG A 95 13.01 12.03 -10.66
N HIS A 96 11.73 11.70 -10.49
CA HIS A 96 11.27 10.31 -10.64
C HIS A 96 11.32 9.83 -12.09
N LYS A 97 11.07 10.71 -13.07
CA LYS A 97 11.22 10.40 -14.49
C LYS A 97 12.69 10.07 -14.84
N GLU A 98 13.64 10.83 -14.30
CA GLU A 98 15.08 10.58 -14.43
C GLU A 98 15.51 9.24 -13.81
N GLN A 99 14.87 8.81 -12.72
CA GLN A 99 15.06 7.48 -12.12
C GLN A 99 14.50 6.34 -12.97
N GLY A 100 13.81 6.65 -14.08
CA GLY A 100 13.31 5.66 -15.04
C GLY A 100 11.88 5.17 -14.78
N PHE A 101 11.16 5.76 -13.81
CA PHE A 101 9.77 5.39 -13.56
C PHE A 101 8.90 5.66 -14.80
N LYS A 102 8.11 4.66 -15.18
CA LYS A 102 7.18 4.74 -16.32
C LYS A 102 5.77 5.10 -15.89
N ALA A 103 5.44 4.88 -14.63
CA ALA A 103 4.18 5.27 -14.01
C ALA A 103 4.47 6.10 -12.76
N ILE A 104 3.87 7.28 -12.66
CA ILE A 104 4.09 8.22 -11.56
C ILE A 104 2.73 8.74 -11.10
N ARG A 105 2.39 8.50 -9.83
CA ARG A 105 1.15 9.03 -9.22
C ARG A 105 1.39 10.46 -8.78
N VAL A 106 0.61 11.39 -9.30
CA VAL A 106 0.76 12.82 -9.04
C VAL A 106 -0.16 13.30 -7.92
N GLN A 107 0.39 14.06 -6.97
CA GLN A 107 -0.39 14.63 -5.88
C GLN A 107 0.15 16.00 -5.46
N CYS A 108 -0.75 16.96 -5.23
CA CYS A 108 -0.40 18.33 -4.85
C CYS A 108 -1.31 18.83 -3.73
N GLY A 109 -0.79 19.77 -2.92
CA GLY A 109 -1.61 20.54 -2.00
C GLY A 109 -2.66 21.36 -2.77
N VAL A 110 -3.90 21.34 -2.28
CA VAL A 110 -4.99 22.11 -2.91
C VAL A 110 -5.06 23.52 -2.33
N PRO A 111 -5.06 24.58 -3.16
CA PRO A 111 -5.15 25.96 -2.69
C PRO A 111 -6.35 26.20 -1.78
N GLY A 112 -6.11 26.83 -0.63
CA GLY A 112 -7.16 27.11 0.35
C GLY A 112 -7.66 25.90 1.14
N MET A 113 -6.96 24.75 1.08
CA MET A 113 -7.12 23.64 2.02
C MET A 113 -5.88 23.56 2.94
N LYS A 114 -6.09 23.46 4.25
CA LYS A 114 -5.00 23.38 5.24
C LYS A 114 -4.20 22.08 5.12
N THR A 115 -4.89 21.00 4.76
CA THR A 115 -4.33 19.66 4.57
C THR A 115 -4.96 19.05 3.33
N THR A 116 -4.22 18.23 2.60
CA THR A 116 -4.76 17.40 1.53
C THR A 116 -4.37 15.95 1.85
N TYR A 117 -5.35 15.05 1.85
CA TYR A 117 -5.10 13.62 2.04
C TYR A 117 -4.06 13.13 1.05
N GLY A 118 -3.13 12.27 1.48
CA GLY A 118 -2.09 11.72 0.60
C GLY A 118 -0.80 12.55 0.48
N MET A 119 -0.71 13.70 1.17
CA MET A 119 0.47 14.56 1.12
C MET A 119 1.55 14.14 2.11
N ALA A 120 2.81 14.25 1.70
CA ALA A 120 3.92 14.15 2.64
C ALA A 120 3.88 15.30 3.67
N LYS A 121 4.32 15.03 4.89
CA LYS A 121 4.29 15.98 6.01
C LYS A 121 5.44 16.99 6.00
N GLY A 122 6.37 16.86 5.05
CA GLY A 122 7.51 17.76 4.89
C GLY A 122 8.14 17.61 3.51
N LYS A 123 8.86 18.65 3.06
CA LYS A 123 9.53 18.68 1.75
C LYS A 123 10.58 17.57 1.68
N GLY A 124 10.50 16.74 0.63
CA GLY A 124 11.43 15.63 0.39
C GLY A 124 11.19 14.37 1.24
N LEU A 125 10.15 14.33 2.07
CA LEU A 125 9.77 13.12 2.81
C LEU A 125 8.83 12.24 1.98
N ALA A 126 8.92 10.93 2.20
CA ALA A 126 7.93 10.00 1.67
C ALA A 126 6.56 10.25 2.32
N TYR A 127 5.50 9.99 1.56
CA TYR A 127 4.15 9.97 2.12
C TYR A 127 4.02 8.83 3.14
N GLU A 128 3.65 9.17 4.38
CA GLU A 128 3.35 8.21 5.44
C GLU A 128 1.88 8.39 5.88
N PRO A 129 0.98 7.44 5.55
CA PRO A 129 -0.42 7.49 5.95
C PRO A 129 -0.63 7.27 7.45
N ALA A 130 0.31 6.61 8.15
CA ALA A 130 0.18 6.33 9.58
C ALA A 130 0.68 7.51 10.43
N THR A 131 -0.24 8.36 10.87
CA THR A 131 0.07 9.42 11.83
C THR A 131 0.21 8.85 13.24
N LYS A 132 1.40 8.98 13.83
CA LYS A 132 1.60 8.71 15.27
C LYS A 132 0.89 9.82 16.08
N GLY A 133 -0.07 9.44 16.91
CA GLY A 133 -0.82 10.37 17.76
C GLY A 133 -1.83 9.62 18.64
N GLN A 134 -2.32 10.28 19.69
CA GLN A 134 -3.44 9.75 20.50
C GLN A 134 -4.78 9.83 19.76
N TRP A 135 -4.90 10.78 18.83
CA TRP A 135 -6.12 11.05 18.08
C TRP A 135 -5.88 10.88 16.58
N PRO A 136 -6.89 10.42 15.82
CA PRO A 136 -6.85 10.45 14.36
C PRO A 136 -6.60 11.87 13.86
N GLU A 137 -5.83 11.98 12.78
CA GLU A 137 -5.65 13.26 12.11
C GLU A 137 -6.95 13.66 11.40
N GLU A 138 -7.52 14.78 11.81
CA GLU A 138 -8.68 15.36 11.12
C GLU A 138 -8.20 16.14 9.90
N GLN A 139 -8.69 15.75 8.73
CA GLN A 139 -8.40 16.43 7.47
C GLN A 139 -9.66 17.10 6.95
N LEU A 140 -9.56 18.40 6.71
CA LEU A 140 -10.63 19.16 6.06
C LEU A 140 -10.64 18.82 4.56
N TRP A 141 -11.79 18.36 4.06
CA TRP A 141 -11.99 18.01 2.67
C TRP A 141 -13.03 18.92 2.02
N SER A 142 -12.72 19.41 0.81
CA SER A 142 -13.69 20.04 -0.09
C SER A 142 -13.54 19.43 -1.47
N THR A 143 -14.61 18.78 -1.92
CA THR A 143 -14.68 18.16 -3.24
C THR A 143 -14.57 19.21 -4.34
N GLU A 144 -15.21 20.37 -4.13
CA GLU A 144 -15.24 21.48 -5.09
C GLU A 144 -13.83 22.02 -5.34
N LYS A 145 -13.10 22.39 -4.28
CA LYS A 145 -11.72 22.88 -4.39
C LYS A 145 -10.80 21.84 -5.03
N TYR A 146 -10.98 20.57 -4.68
CA TYR A 146 -10.19 19.48 -5.26
C TYR A 146 -10.45 19.33 -6.76
N LEU A 147 -11.71 19.33 -7.19
CA LEU A 147 -12.10 19.18 -8.60
C LEU A 147 -11.73 20.42 -9.44
N ASP A 148 -11.76 21.63 -8.87
CA ASP A 148 -11.35 22.86 -9.56
C ASP A 148 -9.84 22.96 -9.78
N PHE A 149 -9.06 22.28 -8.94
CA PHE A 149 -7.59 22.35 -8.95
C PHE A 149 -6.93 21.17 -9.66
N THR A 150 -7.41 19.95 -9.43
CA THR A 150 -6.77 18.71 -9.92
C THR A 150 -6.56 18.69 -11.44
N PRO A 151 -7.51 19.10 -12.30
CA PRO A 151 -7.28 19.16 -13.74
C PRO A 151 -6.10 20.08 -14.12
N LYS A 152 -5.95 21.23 -13.46
CA LYS A 152 -4.85 22.18 -13.70
C LYS A 152 -3.49 21.57 -13.36
N LEU A 153 -3.43 20.78 -12.29
CA LEU A 153 -2.22 20.02 -11.94
C LEU A 153 -1.85 19.04 -13.07
N PHE A 154 -2.82 18.23 -13.54
CA PHE A 154 -2.56 17.28 -14.61
C PHE A 154 -2.19 17.97 -15.92
N ASP A 155 -2.83 19.08 -16.27
CA ASP A 155 -2.48 19.85 -17.46
C ASP A 155 -1.07 20.43 -17.38
N ALA A 156 -0.64 20.91 -16.22
CA ALA A 156 0.74 21.34 -16.01
C ALA A 156 1.74 20.20 -16.25
N VAL A 157 1.52 19.02 -15.66
CA VAL A 157 2.37 17.84 -15.87
C VAL A 157 2.41 17.45 -17.36
N ARG A 158 1.26 17.46 -18.05
CA ARG A 158 1.17 17.14 -19.49
C ARG A 158 1.97 18.13 -20.33
N ASN A 159 1.76 19.42 -20.10
CA ASN A 159 2.41 20.49 -20.85
C ASN A 159 3.93 20.49 -20.65
N THR A 160 4.41 20.14 -19.46
CA THR A 160 5.86 20.13 -19.15
C THR A 160 6.56 18.87 -19.65
N PHE A 161 5.99 17.68 -19.43
CA PHE A 161 6.73 16.43 -19.64
C PHE A 161 6.36 15.66 -20.90
N GLY A 162 5.28 16.05 -21.57
CA GLY A 162 4.75 15.39 -22.75
C GLY A 162 4.19 14.00 -22.43
N PHE A 163 2.94 13.79 -22.83
CA PHE A 163 2.38 12.46 -23.08
C PHE A 163 1.86 12.44 -24.52
#